data_AF-A0A7X5SCK7-F1
#
_entry.id   AF-A0A7X5SCK7-F1
#
_cell.length_a   1.000
_cell.length_b   1.000
_cell.length_c   1.000
_cell.angle_alpha   90.00
_cell.angle_beta   90.00
_cell.angle_gamma   90.00
#
_symmetry.space_group_name_H-M   'P 1'
#
loop_
_entity.id
_entity.type
_entity.pdbx_description
1 polymer ?
#
loop_
_entity_poly.entity_id
_entity_poly.type
_entity_poly.pdbx_seq_one_letter_code
_entity_poly.pdbx_strand_id
1 'polypeptide(L)'
;IVDGVNQLSALGLVRSEGLEVDLLADLTERWVLNLTYAYNDARVLDAGTNGITNASGDRFANAPRNTFGLWTRYDLPAWNSAIAFGADYVGERVS
;
A
#
# COMPACT_ATOMS: atom_id res chain seq x y z
N ILE A 1 4.50 34.21 -7.05
CA ILE A 1 3.09 34.52 -6.72
C ILE A 1 2.44 35.00 -8.00
N VAL A 2 1.36 34.36 -8.43
CA VAL A 2 0.57 34.73 -9.61
C VAL A 2 -0.86 34.98 -9.11
N ASP A 3 -1.47 36.11 -9.47
CA ASP A 3 -2.80 36.52 -9.01
C ASP A 3 -3.01 36.48 -7.48
N GLY A 4 -1.99 36.86 -6.70
CA GLY A 4 -2.04 36.85 -5.24
C GLY A 4 -1.94 35.46 -4.59
N VAL A 5 -1.85 34.38 -5.38
CA VAL A 5 -1.68 33.00 -4.90
C VAL A 5 -0.21 32.58 -5.03
N ASN A 6 0.36 32.11 -3.92
CA ASN A 6 1.66 31.46 -3.96
C ASN A 6 1.50 30.02 -4.47
N GLN A 7 1.84 29.80 -5.74
CA GLN A 7 1.72 28.49 -6.40
C GLN A 7 2.66 27.41 -5.83
N LEU A 8 3.62 27.79 -4.99
CA LEU A 8 4.49 26.86 -4.26
C LEU A 8 4.00 26.58 -2.83
N SER A 9 2.87 27.17 -2.42
CA SER A 9 2.28 26.89 -1.12
C SER A 9 1.66 25.49 -1.12
N ALA A 10 1.84 24.76 -0.01
CA ALA A 10 1.21 23.46 0.16
C ALA A 10 -0.32 23.63 0.09
N LEU A 11 -0.96 22.90 -0.83
CA LEU A 11 -2.37 23.05 -1.16
C LEU A 11 -3.30 22.20 -0.27
N GLY A 12 -2.76 21.46 0.69
CA GLY A 12 -3.54 20.61 1.59
C GLY A 12 -2.66 19.76 2.49
N LEU A 13 -3.30 19.02 3.40
CA LEU A 13 -2.68 18.10 4.33
C LEU A 13 -3.34 16.72 4.20
N VAL A 14 -2.52 15.70 3.98
CA VAL A 14 -2.96 14.29 3.95
C VAL A 14 -2.26 13.55 5.09
N ARG A 15 -3.02 12.71 5.79
CA ARG A 15 -2.49 11.80 6.80
C ARG A 15 -2.70 10.37 6.35
N SER A 16 -1.68 9.54 6.52
CA SER A 16 -1.73 8.09 6.36
C SER A 16 -1.46 7.45 7.72
N GLU A 17 -2.41 6.69 8.24
CA GLU A 17 -2.26 5.93 9.47
C GLU A 17 -2.67 4.47 9.21
N GLY A 18 -1.90 3.53 9.75
CA GLY A 18 -2.06 2.15 9.37
C GLY A 18 -1.21 1.18 10.16
N LEU A 19 -1.27 -0.07 9.72
CA LEU A 19 -0.47 -1.18 10.23
C LEU A 19 0.07 -1.96 9.05
N GLU A 20 1.32 -2.38 9.16
CA GLU A 20 1.95 -3.29 8.23
C GLU A 20 2.44 -4.52 9.00
N VAL A 21 2.23 -5.68 8.40
CA VAL A 21 2.66 -6.97 8.94
C VAL A 21 3.36 -7.74 7.83
N ASP A 22 4.63 -8.04 8.06
CA ASP A 22 5.43 -8.90 7.21
C ASP A 22 5.81 -10.17 7.98
N LEU A 23 5.59 -11.31 7.35
CA LEU A 23 5.93 -12.62 7.89
C LEU A 23 6.78 -13.37 6.87
N LEU A 24 8.01 -13.65 7.26
CA LEU A 24 8.91 -14.54 6.53
C LEU A 24 9.12 -15.78 7.38
N ALA A 25 8.90 -16.95 6.78
CA ALA A 25 9.01 -18.22 7.48
C ALA A 25 9.59 -19.31 6.60
N ASP A 26 10.53 -20.06 7.16
CA ASP A 26 10.92 -21.38 6.67
C ASP A 26 9.93 -22.39 7.27
N LEU A 27 8.93 -22.77 6.48
CA LEU A 27 7.91 -23.74 6.92
C LEU A 27 8.54 -25.12 7.12
N THR A 28 9.55 -25.44 6.33
CA THR A 28 10.42 -26.62 6.44
C THR A 28 11.80 -26.27 5.86
N GLU A 29 12.78 -27.18 5.95
CA GLU A 29 14.09 -27.04 5.28
C GLU A 29 14.02 -26.82 3.76
N ARG A 30 12.86 -27.07 3.12
CA ARG A 30 12.68 -27.04 1.65
C ARG A 30 11.57 -26.10 1.20
N TRP A 31 10.90 -25.42 2.14
CA TRP A 31 9.71 -24.64 1.85
C TRP A 31 9.77 -23.30 2.56
N VAL A 32 9.82 -22.23 1.79
CA VAL A 32 9.86 -20.85 2.28
C VAL A 32 8.54 -20.14 1.93
N LEU A 33 8.05 -19.34 2.86
CA LEU A 33 6.85 -18.53 2.74
C LEU A 33 7.17 -17.06 3.08
N ASN A 34 6.66 -16.15 2.25
CA ASN A 34 6.59 -14.73 2.53
C ASN A 34 5.13 -14.27 2.42
N LEU A 35 4.63 -13.65 3.47
CA LEU A 35 3.30 -13.10 3.58
C LEU A 35 3.38 -11.65 4.02
N THR A 36 2.68 -10.77 3.31
CA THR A 36 2.60 -9.35 3.65
C THR A 36 1.15 -8.91 3.71
N TYR A 37 0.83 -8.08 4.69
CA TYR A 37 -0.47 -7.45 4.81
C TYR A 37 -0.29 -6.00 5.26
N ALA A 38 -0.95 -5.07 4.57
CA ALA A 38 -0.98 -3.68 4.98
C ALA A 38 -2.42 -3.17 5.05
N TYR A 39 -2.70 -2.48 6.15
CA TYR A 39 -3.88 -1.64 6.30
C TYR A 39 -3.46 -0.18 6.28
N ASN A 40 -4.09 0.63 5.44
CA ASN A 40 -3.80 2.06 5.33
C ASN A 40 -5.08 2.90 5.27
N ASP A 41 -5.31 3.75 6.28
CA ASP A 41 -6.35 4.77 6.26
C ASP A 41 -5.74 6.12 5.89
N ALA A 42 -5.56 6.35 4.59
CA ALA A 42 -5.11 7.62 4.06
C ALA A 42 -6.29 8.59 3.89
N ARG A 43 -6.22 9.77 4.51
CA ARG A 43 -7.28 10.79 4.49
C ARG A 43 -6.75 12.20 4.26
N VAL A 44 -7.53 13.01 3.58
CA VAL A 44 -7.28 14.45 3.47
C VAL A 44 -7.77 15.13 4.74
N LEU A 45 -6.86 15.70 5.52
CA LEU A 45 -7.19 16.47 6.72
C LEU A 45 -7.54 17.92 6.38
N ASP A 46 -6.82 18.51 5.44
CA ASP A 46 -7.07 19.87 4.95
C ASP A 46 -7.02 19.88 3.42
N ALA A 47 -8.09 20.36 2.80
CA ALA A 47 -8.22 20.47 1.35
C ALA A 47 -7.53 21.72 0.78
N GLY A 48 -7.15 22.68 1.64
CA GLY A 48 -6.60 23.97 1.27
C GLY A 48 -7.55 24.86 0.47
N THR A 49 -7.21 26.15 0.36
CA THR A 49 -8.11 27.18 -0.20
C THR A 49 -8.32 27.06 -1.72
N ASN A 50 -7.43 26.36 -2.43
CA ASN A 50 -7.46 26.11 -3.88
C ASN A 50 -7.08 24.65 -4.25
N GLY A 51 -7.08 23.74 -3.27
CA GLY A 51 -6.53 22.39 -3.41
C GLY A 51 -7.58 21.32 -3.71
N ILE A 52 -7.57 20.26 -2.89
CA ILE A 52 -8.40 19.05 -3.03
C ILE A 52 -9.86 19.38 -2.66
N THR A 53 -10.54 20.16 -3.50
CA THR A 53 -11.90 20.64 -3.27
C THR A 53 -12.86 19.47 -2.99
N ASN A 54 -13.69 19.60 -1.96
CA ASN A 54 -14.68 18.60 -1.48
C ASN A 54 -14.13 17.25 -0.96
N ALA A 55 -12.85 17.13 -0.60
CA ALA A 55 -12.30 15.86 -0.10
C ALA A 55 -11.85 15.89 1.37
N SER A 56 -11.98 16.99 2.11
CA SER A 56 -11.58 17.03 3.53
C SER A 56 -12.44 16.05 4.34
N GLY A 57 -11.78 15.10 5.01
CA GLY A 57 -12.40 13.95 5.69
C GLY A 57 -12.49 12.67 4.84
N ASP A 58 -12.40 12.80 3.51
CA ASP A 58 -12.49 11.67 2.58
C ASP A 58 -11.17 10.93 2.44
N ARG A 59 -11.29 9.70 1.92
CA ARG A 59 -10.14 8.87 1.60
C ARG A 59 -9.31 9.53 0.51
N PHE A 60 -8.00 9.51 0.69
CA PHE A 60 -7.09 9.96 -0.34
C PHE A 60 -7.21 9.06 -1.57
N ALA A 61 -7.33 9.67 -2.75
CA ALA A 61 -7.49 8.95 -3.99
C ALA A 61 -6.32 8.00 -4.24
N ASN A 62 -6.60 6.85 -4.85
CA ASN A 62 -5.61 5.82 -5.16
C ASN A 62 -4.86 5.21 -3.95
N ALA A 63 -5.29 5.49 -2.71
CA ALA A 63 -4.79 4.81 -1.52
C ALA A 63 -5.70 3.62 -1.14
N PRO A 64 -5.31 2.37 -1.44
CA PRO A 64 -6.10 1.20 -1.08
C PRO A 64 -6.04 1.00 0.43
N ARG A 65 -7.16 0.56 1.00
CA ARG A 65 -7.24 0.31 2.45
C ARG A 65 -6.55 -0.96 2.88
N ASN A 66 -6.64 -2.00 2.06
CA ASN A 66 -6.10 -3.31 2.35
C ASN A 66 -5.29 -3.78 1.16
N THR A 67 -4.06 -4.22 1.41
CA THR A 67 -3.24 -4.94 0.44
C THR A 67 -2.72 -6.21 1.06
N PHE A 68 -2.62 -7.26 0.26
CA PHE A 68 -2.11 -8.56 0.69
C PHE A 68 -1.17 -9.09 -0.38
N GLY A 69 -0.02 -9.58 0.04
CA GLY A 69 0.96 -10.25 -0.79
C GLY A 69 1.27 -11.64 -0.25
N LEU A 70 1.36 -12.61 -1.14
CA LEU A 70 1.79 -13.97 -0.84
C LEU A 70 2.85 -14.37 -1.86
N TRP A 71 3.97 -14.87 -1.39
CA TRP A 71 4.94 -15.59 -2.21
C TRP A 71 5.42 -16.83 -1.49
N THR A 72 5.61 -17.91 -2.24
CA THR A 72 6.13 -19.13 -1.68
C THR A 72 6.98 -19.89 -2.69
N ARG A 73 7.96 -20.62 -2.18
CA ARG A 73 8.85 -21.47 -2.98
C ARG A 73 9.08 -22.80 -2.31
N TYR A 74 9.03 -23.84 -3.13
CA TYR A 74 9.35 -25.20 -2.73
C TYR A 74 10.51 -25.74 -3.56
N ASP A 75 11.55 -26.21 -2.87
CA ASP A 75 12.72 -26.81 -3.51
C ASP A 75 12.47 -28.29 -3.86
N LEU A 76 12.95 -28.69 -5.04
CA LEU A 76 12.85 -30.03 -5.62
C LEU A 76 14.26 -30.61 -5.85
N PRO A 77 14.97 -31.07 -4.81
CA PRO A 77 16.38 -31.43 -4.92
C PRO A 77 16.66 -32.62 -5.85
N ALA A 78 15.69 -33.52 -6.00
CA ALA A 78 15.78 -34.64 -6.94
C ALA A 78 16.03 -34.18 -8.38
N TRP A 79 15.61 -32.95 -8.72
CA TRP A 79 15.79 -32.35 -10.04
C TRP A 79 16.70 -31.12 -10.00
N ASN A 80 17.40 -30.88 -8.88
CA ASN A 80 18.20 -29.69 -8.63
C ASN A 80 17.47 -28.39 -9.05
N SER A 81 16.19 -28.31 -8.72
CA SER A 81 15.27 -27.27 -9.22
C SER A 81 14.35 -26.80 -8.10
N ALA A 82 13.53 -25.79 -8.37
CA ALA A 82 12.49 -25.33 -7.46
C ALA A 82 11.32 -24.73 -8.23
N ILE A 83 10.17 -24.64 -7.57
CA ILE A 83 8.98 -23.98 -8.08
C ILE A 83 8.57 -22.88 -7.10
N ALA A 84 8.06 -21.78 -7.64
CA ALA A 84 7.57 -20.67 -6.83
C ALA A 84 6.24 -20.16 -7.38
N PHE A 85 5.40 -19.70 -6.48
CA PHE A 85 4.10 -19.11 -6.78
C PHE A 85 3.91 -17.85 -5.95
N GLY A 86 3.25 -16.86 -6.52
CA GLY A 86 2.89 -15.65 -5.80
C GLY A 86 1.54 -15.10 -6.24
N ALA A 87 0.93 -14.32 -5.37
CA ALA A 87 -0.33 -13.64 -5.60
C ALA A 87 -0.36 -12.32 -4.82
N ASP A 88 -0.88 -11.28 -5.46
CA ASP A 88 -1.09 -9.97 -4.86
C ASP A 88 -2.56 -9.59 -4.97
N TYR A 89 -3.07 -9.01 -3.88
CA TYR A 89 -4.40 -8.44 -3.82
C TYR A 89 -4.30 -6.97 -3.43
N VAL A 90 -4.99 -6.12 -4.18
CA VAL A 90 -5.17 -4.73 -3.84
C VAL A 90 -6.65 -4.39 -3.75
N GLY A 91 -7.05 -3.91 -2.57
CA GLY A 91 -8.43 -3.51 -2.30
C GLY A 91 -8.84 -2.24 -3.03
N GLU A 92 -10.11 -1.89 -2.85
CA GLU A 92 -10.74 -0.75 -3.50
C GLU A 92 -10.02 0.58 -3.24
N ARG A 93 -9.84 1.33 -4.32
CA ARG A 93 -9.33 2.69 -4.35
C ARG A 93 -10.45 3.65 -4.70
N VAL A 94 -10.52 4.76 -4.01
CA VAL A 94 -11.38 5.87 -4.43
C VAL A 94 -10.67 6.59 -5.57
N SER A 95 -11.40 6.88 -6.65
CA SER A 95 -10.92 7.63 -7.82
C SER A 95 -11.32 9.10 -7.74
#